data_AF-A0AAV5QMT8-F1
#
_entry.id   AF-A0AAV5QMT8-F1
#
_cell.length_a   1.000
_cell.length_b   1.000
_cell.length_c   1.000
_cell.angle_alpha   90.00
_cell.angle_beta   90.00
_cell.angle_gamma   90.00
#
_symmetry.space_group_name_H-M   'P 1'
#
loop_
_entity.id
_entity.type
_entity.pdbx_description
1 polymer ?
#
loop_
_entity_poly.entity_id
_entity_poly.type
_entity_poly.pdbx_seq_one_letter_code
_entity_poly.pdbx_strand_id
1 'polypeptide(L)'
;MSSASSEAQCKLLGPFSLIVQSLLGLLSLSSLIYKRYKEYPNRRPWKVWFFDVSKQVFGAIGIHFLNLLLSILGGSSSSTDPEATPPVDISPFAFKHHTSENGMSPSSSSVAHESTGVSTINFYLNSDNDISNPCNWYFLNILFDTTIGVPILWGLLYVIFNCAKKAGIEGINSGQYGIPPRMSSYVKQLILYFIGLFSMKLLVYILLMSVPIFEDTADWLLSVFDPFPRMQVFMVTFVTPLVMNSLQYVLIDNIIQSPEYKKPKAIGIPYDMESSETLFDNEQDNAELARANLPEEGLLGQPEPEVLEGEFLKEI
;
A
#
# COMPACT_ATOMS: atom_id res chain seq x y z
N MET A 1 11.69 46.26 -8.53
CA MET A 1 12.17 45.03 -9.19
C MET A 1 11.96 43.88 -8.24
N SER A 2 10.89 43.12 -8.48
CA SER A 2 10.53 41.89 -7.78
C SER A 2 10.77 40.76 -8.78
N SER A 3 11.84 39.98 -8.61
CA SER A 3 12.10 38.77 -9.42
C SER A 3 13.34 37.99 -8.95
N ALA A 4 13.45 37.66 -7.65
CA ALA A 4 14.55 36.82 -7.16
C ALA A 4 14.19 35.95 -5.94
N SER A 5 12.95 35.48 -5.81
CA SER A 5 12.59 34.47 -4.78
C SER A 5 11.58 33.42 -5.24
N SER A 6 11.55 33.11 -6.54
CA SER A 6 10.62 32.12 -7.11
C SER A 6 11.30 30.95 -7.82
N GLU A 7 12.60 30.70 -7.59
CA GLU A 7 13.31 29.54 -8.18
C GLU A 7 13.78 28.46 -7.17
N ALA A 8 13.52 28.63 -5.88
CA ALA A 8 13.81 27.61 -4.85
C ALA A 8 12.55 26.95 -4.27
N GLN A 9 11.40 27.07 -4.94
CA GLN A 9 10.20 26.30 -4.57
C GLN A 9 10.37 24.84 -5.00
N CYS A 10 10.80 24.02 -4.03
CA CYS A 10 10.44 22.61 -3.87
C CYS A 10 10.39 21.79 -5.17
N LYS A 11 11.56 21.45 -5.71
CA LYS A 11 11.74 20.50 -6.82
C LYS A 11 11.58 19.03 -6.35
N LEU A 12 10.72 18.77 -5.36
CA LEU A 12 10.51 17.45 -4.75
C LEU A 12 9.67 16.51 -5.65
N LEU A 13 8.97 17.08 -6.65
CA LEU A 13 8.32 16.35 -7.74
C LEU A 13 8.99 16.69 -9.06
N GLY A 14 10.27 16.38 -9.18
CA GLY A 14 10.93 16.44 -10.49
C GLY A 14 10.20 15.54 -11.50
N PRO A 15 10.17 15.89 -12.81
CA PRO A 15 9.53 15.07 -13.85
C PRO A 15 9.97 13.60 -13.84
N PHE A 16 11.22 13.35 -13.46
CA PHE A 16 11.77 12.00 -13.29
C PHE A 16 11.04 11.17 -12.22
N SER A 17 10.75 11.77 -11.06
CA SER A 17 10.02 11.10 -9.96
C SER A 17 8.60 10.74 -10.38
N LEU A 18 7.92 11.65 -11.09
CA LEU A 18 6.57 11.40 -11.63
C LEU A 18 6.55 10.23 -12.63
N ILE A 19 7.56 10.12 -13.48
CA ILE A 19 7.69 8.99 -14.42
C ILE A 19 7.86 7.68 -13.66
N VAL A 20 8.78 7.63 -12.68
CA VAL A 20 9.03 6.41 -11.90
C VAL A 20 7.80 5.99 -11.10
N GLN A 21 7.13 6.94 -10.43
CA GLN A 21 5.89 6.67 -9.69
C GLN A 21 4.76 6.19 -10.60
N SER A 22 4.60 6.80 -11.77
CA SER A 22 3.59 6.38 -12.75
C SER A 22 3.88 4.97 -13.29
N LEU A 23 5.15 4.69 -13.63
CA LEU A 23 5.57 3.36 -14.07
C LEU A 23 5.33 2.30 -12.99
N LEU A 24 5.70 2.60 -11.74
CA LEU A 24 5.48 1.71 -10.61
C LEU A 24 3.98 1.45 -10.37
N GLY A 25 3.15 2.49 -10.48
CA GLY A 25 1.69 2.38 -10.39
C GLY A 25 1.11 1.49 -11.49
N LEU A 26 1.55 1.67 -12.74
CA LEU A 26 1.11 0.83 -13.86
C LEU A 26 1.53 -0.64 -13.69
N LEU A 27 2.79 -0.87 -13.31
CA LEU A 27 3.32 -2.22 -13.09
C LEU A 27 2.61 -2.91 -11.92
N SER A 28 2.36 -2.21 -10.82
CA SER A 28 1.63 -2.79 -9.68
C SER A 28 0.16 -3.07 -9.99
N LEU A 29 -0.53 -2.18 -10.73
CA LEU A 29 -1.91 -2.44 -11.18
C LEU A 29 -2.02 -3.60 -12.18
N SER A 30 -0.96 -3.88 -12.95
CA SER A 30 -0.94 -5.04 -13.86
C SER A 30 -1.14 -6.37 -13.14
N SER A 31 -0.78 -6.45 -11.85
CA SER A 31 -1.04 -7.63 -11.00
C SER A 31 -2.55 -7.96 -10.89
N LEU A 32 -3.42 -6.95 -10.89
CA LEU A 32 -4.88 -7.14 -10.85
C LEU A 32 -5.44 -7.66 -12.17
N ILE A 33 -4.87 -7.23 -13.29
CA ILE A 33 -5.20 -7.76 -14.61
C ILE A 33 -4.79 -9.23 -14.69
N TYR A 34 -3.59 -9.57 -14.20
CA TYR A 34 -3.13 -10.94 -14.12
C TYR A 34 -4.00 -11.81 -13.20
N LYS A 35 -4.38 -11.28 -12.02
CA LYS A 35 -5.32 -11.95 -11.11
C LYS A 35 -6.64 -12.24 -11.84
N ARG A 36 -7.23 -11.24 -12.51
CA ARG A 36 -8.48 -11.41 -13.27
C ARG A 36 -8.35 -12.46 -14.38
N TYR A 37 -7.20 -12.55 -15.04
CA TYR A 37 -6.95 -13.60 -16.04
C TYR A 37 -7.01 -15.00 -15.40
N LYS A 38 -6.45 -15.16 -14.20
CA LYS A 38 -6.50 -16.40 -13.40
C LYS A 38 -7.87 -16.72 -12.80
N GLU A 39 -8.77 -15.75 -12.64
CA GLU A 39 -10.16 -15.98 -12.18
C GLU A 39 -11.05 -16.70 -13.22
N TYR A 40 -10.48 -17.28 -14.29
CA TYR A 40 -11.25 -18.13 -15.21
C TYR A 40 -11.65 -19.44 -14.51
N PRO A 41 -12.91 -19.90 -14.61
CA PRO A 41 -13.98 -19.42 -15.50
C PRO A 41 -14.90 -18.32 -14.91
N ASN A 42 -14.95 -18.12 -13.59
CA ASN A 42 -15.91 -17.20 -12.94
C ASN A 42 -15.42 -15.76 -12.85
N ARG A 43 -15.12 -15.18 -14.01
CA ARG A 43 -14.61 -13.82 -14.10
C ARG A 43 -15.69 -12.79 -13.74
N ARG A 44 -15.28 -11.80 -12.93
CA ARG A 44 -16.09 -10.60 -12.67
C ARG A 44 -16.42 -9.84 -13.96
N PRO A 45 -17.66 -9.34 -14.14
CA PRO A 45 -18.00 -8.44 -15.23
C PRO A 45 -17.06 -7.22 -15.25
N TRP A 46 -16.70 -6.74 -16.43
CA TRP A 46 -15.75 -5.62 -16.58
C TRP A 46 -16.18 -4.36 -15.84
N LYS A 47 -17.49 -4.10 -15.77
CA LYS A 47 -18.04 -2.95 -15.04
C LYS A 47 -17.78 -3.07 -13.53
N VAL A 48 -18.08 -4.21 -12.92
CA VAL A 48 -17.85 -4.46 -11.48
C VAL A 48 -16.35 -4.40 -11.17
N TRP A 49 -15.52 -5.04 -12.00
CA TRP A 49 -14.07 -5.02 -11.85
C TRP A 49 -13.51 -3.59 -11.92
N PHE A 50 -13.98 -2.76 -12.85
CA PHE A 50 -13.55 -1.36 -12.94
C PHE A 50 -13.91 -0.56 -11.69
N PHE A 51 -15.07 -0.81 -11.08
CA PHE A 51 -15.47 -0.17 -9.83
C PHE A 51 -14.55 -0.62 -8.67
N ASP A 52 -14.21 -1.90 -8.57
CA ASP A 52 -13.29 -2.39 -7.53
C ASP A 52 -11.87 -1.84 -7.70
N VAL A 53 -11.34 -1.83 -8.93
CA VAL A 53 -10.01 -1.28 -9.23
C VAL A 53 -9.96 0.23 -9.02
N SER A 54 -10.98 0.97 -9.45
CA SER A 54 -11.02 2.42 -9.24
C SER A 54 -11.04 2.81 -7.77
N LYS A 55 -11.71 2.03 -6.88
CA LYS A 55 -11.58 2.24 -5.42
C LYS A 55 -10.14 2.20 -4.96
N GLN A 56 -9.36 1.23 -5.44
CA GLN A 56 -7.95 1.07 -5.06
C GLN A 56 -7.09 2.22 -5.59
N VAL A 57 -7.33 2.68 -6.82
CA VAL A 57 -6.65 3.86 -7.40
C VAL A 57 -6.96 5.12 -6.60
N PHE A 58 -8.24 5.39 -6.29
CA PHE A 58 -8.62 6.52 -5.45
C PHE A 58 -8.02 6.41 -4.04
N GLY A 59 -8.00 5.21 -3.47
CA GLY A 59 -7.37 4.93 -2.19
C GLY A 59 -5.87 5.25 -2.18
N ALA A 60 -5.13 4.81 -3.22
CA ALA A 60 -3.71 5.09 -3.36
C ALA A 60 -3.42 6.59 -3.47
N ILE A 61 -4.24 7.32 -4.25
CA ILE A 61 -4.16 8.78 -4.34
C ILE A 61 -4.41 9.41 -2.97
N GLY A 62 -5.45 8.97 -2.24
CA GLY A 62 -5.75 9.51 -0.91
C GLY A 62 -4.67 9.25 0.13
N ILE A 63 -4.09 8.04 0.15
CA ILE A 63 -2.95 7.72 1.04
C ILE A 63 -1.71 8.54 0.66
N HIS A 64 -1.46 8.77 -0.64
CA HIS A 64 -0.37 9.65 -1.06
C HIS A 64 -0.53 11.07 -0.51
N PHE A 65 -1.74 11.64 -0.60
CA PHE A 65 -2.04 12.94 0.01
C PHE A 65 -1.94 12.92 1.54
N LEU A 66 -2.36 11.84 2.19
CA LEU A 66 -2.25 11.71 3.64
C LEU A 66 -0.79 11.68 4.10
N ASN A 67 0.07 10.93 3.41
CA ASN A 67 1.50 10.87 3.71
C ASN A 67 2.14 12.25 3.58
N LEU A 68 1.75 13.02 2.55
CA LEU A 68 2.18 14.41 2.40
C LEU A 68 1.71 15.29 3.56
N LEU A 69 0.44 15.17 3.97
CA LEU A 69 -0.13 15.94 5.08
C LEU A 69 0.56 15.62 6.41
N LEU A 70 0.80 14.34 6.71
CA LEU A 70 1.48 13.89 7.92
C LEU A 70 2.92 14.40 7.98
N SER A 71 3.61 14.46 6.84
CA SER A 71 4.95 15.06 6.76
C SER A 71 4.94 16.55 7.13
N ILE A 72 3.92 17.31 6.72
CA ILE A 72 3.79 18.74 7.03
C ILE A 72 3.44 18.96 8.51
N LEU A 73 2.52 18.14 9.06
CA LEU A 73 2.10 18.23 10.47
C LEU A 73 3.21 17.78 11.43
N GLY A 74 3.96 16.73 11.09
CA GLY A 74 5.11 16.25 11.86
C GLY A 74 6.23 17.29 11.94
N GLY A 75 6.45 18.08 10.88
CA GLY A 75 7.41 19.19 10.89
C GLY A 75 6.99 20.39 11.75
N SER A 76 5.72 20.48 12.15
CA SER A 76 5.18 21.61 12.92
C SER A 76 5.22 21.41 14.44
N SER A 77 5.56 20.20 14.92
CA SER A 77 5.61 19.87 16.36
C SER A 77 6.99 20.01 16.99
N SER A 78 8.02 20.37 16.21
CA SER A 78 9.41 20.58 16.69
C SER A 78 9.82 22.04 16.87
N SER A 79 8.90 23.00 16.79
CA SER A 79 9.23 24.43 17.01
C SER A 79 8.94 24.86 18.45
N THR A 80 9.70 24.35 19.40
CA THR A 80 10.05 25.07 20.64
C THR A 80 11.47 24.67 21.02
N ASP A 81 12.43 24.92 20.13
CA ASP A 81 13.86 25.14 20.44
C ASP A 81 14.55 25.71 19.18
N PRO A 82 15.43 26.73 19.30
CA PRO A 82 16.09 27.35 18.17
C PRO A 82 17.43 26.65 17.86
N GLU A 83 17.41 25.50 17.19
CA GLU A 83 18.61 25.03 16.47
C GLU A 83 18.16 24.28 15.21
N ALA A 84 18.61 24.78 14.06
CA ALA A 84 18.13 24.40 12.74
C ALA A 84 18.49 22.95 12.38
N THR A 85 17.48 22.08 12.29
CA THR A 85 17.56 20.86 11.48
C THR A 85 17.25 21.21 10.03
N PRO A 86 18.14 20.94 9.05
CA PRO A 86 17.81 21.16 7.64
C PRO A 86 16.76 20.14 7.17
N PRO A 87 15.89 20.50 6.21
CA PRO A 87 14.83 19.63 5.73
C PRO A 87 15.40 18.38 5.05
N VAL A 88 14.79 17.23 5.33
CA VAL A 88 15.06 15.94 4.67
C VAL A 88 14.73 16.07 3.17
N ASP A 89 15.76 16.04 2.33
CA ASP A 89 15.62 16.06 0.87
C ASP A 89 15.29 14.64 0.37
N ILE A 90 14.03 14.42 -0.01
CA ILE A 90 13.51 13.14 -0.54
C ILE A 90 13.69 13.13 -2.07
N SER A 91 14.94 13.16 -2.52
CA SER A 91 15.29 12.93 -3.93
C SER A 91 16.24 11.72 -4.05
N PRO A 92 15.88 10.65 -4.78
CA PRO A 92 16.71 9.45 -4.91
C PRO A 92 17.98 9.66 -5.76
N PHE A 93 18.28 10.89 -6.18
CA PHE A 93 19.41 11.24 -7.05
C PHE A 93 20.11 12.55 -6.66
N ALA A 94 20.34 12.79 -5.36
CA ALA A 94 21.31 13.80 -4.94
C ALA A 94 22.75 13.29 -5.18
N PHE A 95 23.26 13.49 -6.39
CA PHE A 95 24.65 13.27 -6.76
C PHE A 95 25.52 14.28 -5.99
N LYS A 96 26.21 13.84 -4.93
CA LYS A 96 27.18 14.68 -4.22
C LYS A 96 28.39 14.90 -5.15
N HIS A 97 28.39 16.04 -5.84
CA HIS A 97 29.58 16.51 -6.57
C HIS A 97 30.69 16.77 -5.54
N HIS A 98 31.75 15.96 -5.60
CA HIS A 98 33.02 16.27 -4.95
C HIS A 98 33.63 17.46 -5.73
N THR A 99 33.45 18.69 -5.25
CA THR A 99 34.29 19.81 -5.66
C THR A 99 35.40 19.98 -4.64
N SER A 100 36.59 19.56 -5.08
CA SER A 100 37.89 19.82 -4.48
C SER A 100 38.12 21.33 -4.40
N GLU A 101 38.21 21.90 -3.19
CA GLU A 101 38.75 23.26 -3.02
C GLU A 101 40.27 23.18 -2.83
N ASN A 102 40.98 23.65 -3.85
CA ASN A 102 42.36 24.08 -3.77
C ASN A 102 42.38 25.56 -3.36
N GLY A 103 43.20 25.93 -2.37
CA GLY A 103 43.86 27.24 -2.40
C GLY A 103 43.93 28.05 -1.10
N MET A 104 45.15 28.09 -0.55
CA MET A 104 45.85 29.26 0.01
C MET A 104 45.59 29.69 1.48
N SER A 105 46.60 29.43 2.31
CA SER A 105 46.93 30.00 3.64
C SER A 105 47.47 31.46 3.51
N PRO A 106 48.04 32.15 4.55
CA PRO A 106 48.26 31.79 5.96
C PRO A 106 48.06 32.93 7.02
N SER A 107 48.06 32.55 8.30
CA SER A 107 48.58 33.25 9.51
C SER A 107 47.75 32.80 10.73
N SER A 108 48.25 32.53 11.94
CA SER A 108 49.58 32.59 12.56
C SER A 108 49.47 32.01 14.00
N SER A 109 50.57 31.43 14.49
CA SER A 109 50.99 31.23 15.91
C SER A 109 50.28 30.16 16.75
N SER A 110 50.94 29.03 17.07
CA SER A 110 51.75 28.75 18.29
C SER A 110 50.89 28.04 19.37
N VAL A 111 51.19 26.92 20.03
CA VAL A 111 52.41 26.37 20.66
C VAL A 111 52.21 24.85 20.88
N ALA A 112 53.30 24.08 20.90
CA ALA A 112 53.35 22.63 21.17
C ALA A 112 53.34 22.27 22.66
N HIS A 113 52.80 21.09 23.02
CA HIS A 113 53.29 20.30 24.16
C HIS A 113 53.08 18.80 23.93
N GLU A 114 54.09 18.04 24.33
CA GLU A 114 54.37 16.64 24.02
C GLU A 114 54.10 15.72 25.23
N SER A 115 53.74 14.46 24.92
CA SER A 115 53.89 13.23 25.73
C SER A 115 53.03 13.02 26.99
N THR A 116 52.16 11.99 26.97
CA THR A 116 52.33 10.69 27.68
C THR A 116 50.97 9.99 27.89
N GLY A 117 50.88 8.73 27.46
CA GLY A 117 50.07 7.66 28.08
C GLY A 117 48.54 7.76 28.11
N VAL A 118 47.90 6.86 27.34
CA VAL A 118 46.57 6.25 27.61
C VAL A 118 45.34 7.14 27.38
N SER A 119 44.71 6.99 26.21
CA SER A 119 43.26 6.70 26.10
C SER A 119 42.87 6.45 24.64
N THR A 120 43.13 5.26 24.12
CA THR A 120 42.65 4.78 22.81
C THR A 120 41.17 4.34 22.87
N ILE A 121 40.36 4.92 23.78
CA ILE A 121 38.98 4.46 24.06
C ILE A 121 38.00 5.64 24.21
N ASN A 122 38.24 6.80 23.58
CA ASN A 122 37.27 7.91 23.64
C ASN A 122 37.20 8.76 22.36
N PHE A 123 37.05 8.11 21.20
CA PHE A 123 36.51 8.79 20.01
C PHE A 123 35.42 7.98 19.26
N TYR A 124 34.98 6.86 19.84
CA TYR A 124 33.77 6.14 19.41
C TYR A 124 32.54 6.45 20.29
N LEU A 125 32.68 7.29 21.32
CA LEU A 125 31.59 7.69 22.21
C LEU A 125 31.29 9.19 22.06
N ASN A 126 30.74 9.57 20.91
CA ASN A 126 29.72 10.61 20.78
C ASN A 126 29.41 10.83 19.29
N SER A 127 28.74 9.83 18.72
CA SER A 127 27.91 10.03 17.53
C SER A 127 26.46 9.69 17.88
N ASP A 128 25.99 10.14 19.04
CA ASP A 128 24.56 10.13 19.40
C ASP A 128 23.86 11.34 18.76
N ASN A 129 23.97 11.42 17.44
CA ASN A 129 22.94 12.01 16.59
C ASN A 129 22.56 10.89 15.64
N ASP A 130 21.65 10.05 16.11
CA ASP A 130 21.00 8.98 15.34
C ASP A 130 20.25 9.62 14.17
N ILE A 131 20.97 9.90 13.09
CA ILE A 131 20.37 10.33 11.83
C ILE A 131 19.89 9.03 11.17
N SER A 132 18.68 8.59 11.52
CA SER A 132 18.04 7.40 10.93
C SER A 132 18.19 7.45 9.41
N ASN A 133 18.69 6.36 8.82
CA ASN A 133 18.90 6.30 7.37
C ASN A 133 17.54 6.42 6.65
N PRO A 134 17.36 7.40 5.74
CA PRO A 134 16.07 7.64 5.07
C PRO A 134 15.59 6.42 4.25
N CYS A 135 16.50 5.58 3.77
CA CYS A 135 16.15 4.33 3.10
C CYS A 135 15.48 3.35 4.05
N ASN A 136 15.92 3.27 5.30
CA ASN A 136 15.36 2.36 6.31
C ASN A 136 13.96 2.78 6.69
N TRP A 137 13.77 4.08 6.97
CA TRP A 137 12.46 4.63 7.30
C TRP A 137 11.45 4.43 6.17
N TYR A 138 11.87 4.73 4.93
CA TYR A 138 11.02 4.52 3.75
C TYR A 138 10.70 3.03 3.53
N PHE A 139 11.71 2.16 3.65
CA PHE A 139 11.55 0.71 3.53
C PHE A 139 10.56 0.17 4.56
N LEU A 140 10.72 0.55 5.84
CA LEU A 140 9.84 0.12 6.93
C LEU A 140 8.42 0.60 6.73
N ASN A 141 8.22 1.86 6.37
CA ASN A 141 6.89 2.41 6.13
C ASN A 141 6.12 1.60 5.07
N ILE A 142 6.79 1.24 3.95
CA ILE A 142 6.18 0.42 2.89
C ILE A 142 5.98 -1.02 3.32
N LEU A 143 6.97 -1.59 4.01
CA LEU A 143 6.90 -2.96 4.48
C LEU A 143 5.70 -3.13 5.43
N PHE A 144 5.57 -2.24 6.42
CA PHE A 144 4.52 -2.27 7.42
C PHE A 144 3.13 -1.99 6.85
N ASP A 145 3.00 -1.06 5.91
CA ASP A 145 1.73 -0.76 5.24
C ASP A 145 1.13 -2.02 4.59
N THR A 146 1.97 -2.90 4.06
CA THR A 146 1.50 -4.15 3.43
C THR A 146 1.41 -5.31 4.41
N THR A 147 2.41 -5.53 5.27
CA THR A 147 2.48 -6.72 6.14
C THR A 147 1.53 -6.65 7.33
N ILE A 148 1.44 -5.48 7.97
CA ILE A 148 0.62 -5.25 9.16
C ILE A 148 -0.60 -4.40 8.80
N GLY A 149 -0.44 -3.44 7.90
CA GLY A 149 -1.51 -2.55 7.47
C GLY A 149 -2.66 -3.30 6.80
N VAL A 150 -2.40 -4.29 5.92
CA VAL A 150 -3.50 -5.04 5.27
C VAL A 150 -4.34 -5.86 6.27
N PRO A 151 -3.76 -6.63 7.21
CA PRO A 151 -4.53 -7.27 8.28
C PRO A 151 -5.32 -6.29 9.15
N ILE A 152 -4.72 -5.15 9.53
CA ILE A 152 -5.41 -4.10 10.27
C ILE A 152 -6.57 -3.54 9.45
N LEU A 153 -6.36 -3.24 8.17
CA LEU A 153 -7.37 -2.75 7.25
C LEU A 153 -8.54 -3.73 7.17
N TRP A 154 -8.27 -5.03 7.01
CA TRP A 154 -9.31 -6.05 6.99
C TRP A 154 -10.16 -6.03 8.27
N GLY A 155 -9.53 -6.02 9.45
CA GLY A 155 -10.23 -5.95 10.73
C GLY A 155 -11.05 -4.66 10.88
N LEU A 156 -10.49 -3.50 10.49
CA LEU A 156 -11.19 -2.23 10.49
C LEU A 156 -12.39 -2.22 9.55
N LEU A 157 -12.21 -2.67 8.31
CA LEU A 157 -13.30 -2.76 7.34
C LEU A 157 -14.39 -3.71 7.81
N TYR A 158 -14.04 -4.82 8.44
CA TYR A 158 -15.00 -5.74 9.06
C TYR A 158 -15.83 -5.03 10.14
N VAL A 159 -15.19 -4.31 11.06
CA VAL A 159 -15.89 -3.55 12.10
C VAL A 159 -16.75 -2.44 11.50
N ILE A 160 -16.19 -1.63 10.59
CA ILE A 160 -16.88 -0.51 9.92
C ILE A 160 -18.10 -1.02 9.15
N PHE A 161 -17.97 -2.10 8.39
CA PHE A 161 -19.06 -2.70 7.62
C PHE A 161 -20.18 -3.18 8.54
N ASN A 162 -19.85 -3.91 9.61
CA ASN A 162 -20.82 -4.40 10.58
C ASN A 162 -21.53 -3.26 11.32
N CYS A 163 -20.80 -2.20 11.67
CA CYS A 163 -21.39 -0.98 12.25
C CYS A 163 -22.34 -0.28 11.27
N ALA A 164 -21.94 -0.12 10.01
CA ALA A 164 -22.77 0.48 8.96
C ALA A 164 -24.04 -0.33 8.68
N LYS A 165 -23.94 -1.67 8.70
CA LYS A 165 -25.08 -2.59 8.59
C LYS A 165 -26.03 -2.44 9.78
N LYS A 166 -25.50 -2.38 11.01
CA LYS A 166 -26.30 -2.13 12.23
C LYS A 166 -26.99 -0.75 12.21
N ALA A 167 -26.38 0.24 11.56
CA ALA A 167 -26.98 1.55 11.34
C ALA A 167 -28.05 1.58 10.23
N GLY A 168 -28.35 0.45 9.59
CA GLY A 168 -29.38 0.34 8.55
C GLY A 168 -28.96 0.90 7.19
N ILE A 169 -27.66 1.03 6.92
CA ILE A 169 -27.18 1.54 5.63
C ILE A 169 -27.24 0.43 4.58
N GLU A 170 -28.19 0.52 3.66
CA GLU A 170 -28.32 -0.42 2.54
C GLU A 170 -27.33 -0.10 1.39
N GLY A 171 -26.97 -1.13 0.62
CA GLY A 171 -26.11 -1.02 -0.56
C GLY A 171 -24.60 -0.96 -0.29
N ILE A 172 -24.16 -1.42 0.88
CA ILE A 172 -22.76 -1.39 1.32
C ILE A 172 -22.01 -2.73 1.14
N ASN A 173 -22.68 -3.78 0.66
CA ASN A 173 -22.06 -5.09 0.43
C ASN A 173 -20.91 -4.95 -0.58
N SER A 174 -19.68 -5.22 -0.15
CA SER A 174 -18.51 -4.92 -0.98
C SER A 174 -18.48 -5.80 -2.23
N GLY A 175 -18.23 -5.18 -3.38
CA GLY A 175 -18.22 -5.85 -4.68
C GLY A 175 -19.61 -6.02 -5.29
N GLN A 176 -20.67 -5.60 -4.61
CA GLN A 176 -22.05 -5.62 -5.11
C GLN A 176 -22.54 -4.19 -5.38
N TYR A 177 -22.85 -3.88 -6.64
CA TYR A 177 -23.31 -2.55 -7.06
C TYR A 177 -24.72 -2.53 -7.67
N GLY A 178 -25.32 -3.71 -7.85
CA GLY A 178 -26.60 -3.88 -8.54
C GLY A 178 -26.49 -4.00 -10.06
N ILE A 179 -27.62 -4.30 -10.72
CA ILE A 179 -27.75 -4.47 -12.17
C ILE A 179 -28.76 -3.41 -12.67
N PRO A 180 -28.36 -2.40 -13.46
CA PRO A 180 -26.99 -1.96 -13.74
C PRO A 180 -26.30 -1.36 -12.48
N PRO A 181 -24.96 -1.25 -12.46
CA PRO A 181 -24.20 -0.76 -11.31
C PRO A 181 -24.62 0.65 -10.88
N ARG A 182 -25.10 0.78 -9.65
CA ARG A 182 -25.57 2.06 -9.08
C ARG A 182 -24.41 2.83 -8.46
N MET A 183 -24.22 4.07 -8.90
CA MET A 183 -23.18 4.96 -8.37
C MET A 183 -23.36 5.25 -6.87
N SER A 184 -24.58 5.26 -6.34
CA SER A 184 -24.83 5.47 -4.91
C SER A 184 -24.20 4.38 -4.04
N SER A 185 -24.35 3.10 -4.42
CA SER A 185 -23.72 1.97 -3.71
C SER A 185 -22.20 2.06 -3.78
N TYR A 186 -21.66 2.41 -4.96
CA TYR A 186 -20.24 2.62 -5.14
C TYR A 186 -19.66 3.71 -4.21
N VAL A 187 -20.29 4.89 -4.19
CA VAL A 187 -19.81 6.02 -3.36
C VAL A 187 -19.88 5.67 -1.88
N LYS A 188 -20.95 5.01 -1.41
CA LYS A 188 -21.03 4.54 -0.02
C LYS A 188 -19.87 3.59 0.31
N GLN A 189 -19.63 2.58 -0.52
CA GLN A 189 -18.53 1.64 -0.32
C GLN A 189 -17.16 2.31 -0.41
N LEU A 190 -16.99 3.28 -1.30
CA LEU A 190 -15.76 4.06 -1.45
C LEU A 190 -15.48 4.88 -0.18
N ILE A 191 -16.50 5.52 0.41
CA ILE A 191 -16.35 6.27 1.67
C ILE A 191 -15.95 5.33 2.81
N LEU A 192 -16.62 4.19 2.98
CA LEU A 192 -16.27 3.21 4.00
C LEU A 192 -14.82 2.70 3.83
N TYR A 193 -14.42 2.47 2.58
CA TYR A 193 -13.07 2.07 2.22
C TYR A 193 -12.04 3.15 2.58
N PHE A 194 -12.30 4.43 2.27
CA PHE A 194 -11.43 5.54 2.64
C PHE A 194 -11.28 5.73 4.14
N ILE A 195 -12.37 5.60 4.91
CA ILE A 195 -12.32 5.64 6.38
C ILE A 195 -11.41 4.52 6.88
N GLY A 196 -11.60 3.29 6.38
CA GLY A 196 -10.75 2.16 6.72
C GLY A 196 -9.26 2.39 6.39
N LEU A 197 -8.97 2.90 5.19
CA LEU A 197 -7.60 3.21 4.76
C LEU A 197 -6.93 4.30 5.63
N PHE A 198 -7.64 5.39 5.91
CA PHE A 198 -7.14 6.47 6.74
C PHE A 198 -6.88 6.00 8.17
N SER A 199 -7.84 5.29 8.77
CA SER A 199 -7.71 4.72 10.11
C SER A 199 -6.58 3.69 10.18
N MET A 200 -6.44 2.82 9.16
CA MET A 200 -5.33 1.88 9.08
C MET A 200 -3.99 2.62 9.05
N LYS A 201 -3.85 3.64 8.19
CA LYS A 201 -2.59 4.36 8.04
C LYS A 201 -2.18 5.08 9.31
N LEU A 202 -3.15 5.69 10.00
CA LEU A 202 -2.92 6.32 11.30
C LEU A 202 -2.45 5.32 12.36
N LEU A 203 -3.07 4.14 12.42
CA LEU A 203 -2.69 3.09 13.38
C LEU A 203 -1.29 2.52 13.09
N VAL A 204 -0.97 2.25 11.82
CA VAL A 204 0.38 1.79 11.44
C VAL A 204 1.43 2.85 11.76
N TYR A 205 1.13 4.13 11.49
CA TYR A 205 2.03 5.23 11.85
C TYR A 205 2.28 5.31 13.37
N ILE A 206 1.23 5.22 14.18
CA ILE A 206 1.36 5.20 15.65
C ILE A 206 2.17 3.96 16.10
N LEU A 207 1.92 2.80 15.51
CA LEU A 207 2.65 1.56 15.82
C LEU A 207 4.14 1.70 15.53
N LEU A 208 4.50 2.22 14.35
CA LEU A 208 5.90 2.46 13.96
C LEU A 208 6.59 3.43 14.93
N MET A 209 5.92 4.52 15.30
CA MET A 209 6.46 5.48 16.28
C MET A 209 6.57 4.92 17.71
N SER A 210 5.81 3.88 18.04
CA SER A 210 5.78 3.30 19.39
C SER A 210 6.90 2.28 19.64
N VAL A 211 7.49 1.72 18.60
CA VAL A 211 8.44 0.60 18.71
C VAL A 211 9.71 0.89 17.91
N PRO A 212 10.79 1.36 18.56
CA PRO A 212 12.03 1.72 17.87
C PRO A 212 12.79 0.51 17.28
N ILE A 213 12.51 -0.72 17.73
CA ILE A 213 13.21 -1.95 17.30
C ILE A 213 13.11 -2.23 15.79
N PHE A 214 12.13 -1.62 15.11
CA PHE A 214 11.92 -1.84 13.69
C PHE A 214 13.02 -1.18 12.85
N GLU A 215 13.57 -0.05 13.29
CA GLU A 215 14.70 0.62 12.62
C GLU A 215 15.94 -0.27 12.63
N ASP A 216 16.32 -0.81 13.80
CA ASP A 216 17.45 -1.75 13.94
C ASP A 216 17.29 -2.99 13.03
N THR A 217 16.06 -3.49 12.91
CA THR A 217 15.76 -4.66 12.08
C THR A 217 15.93 -4.35 10.59
N ALA A 218 15.56 -3.13 10.17
CA ALA A 218 15.76 -2.68 8.79
C ALA A 218 17.24 -2.44 8.49
N ASP A 219 18.00 -1.84 9.41
CA ASP A 219 19.44 -1.67 9.29
C ASP A 219 20.14 -3.01 9.10
N TRP A 220 19.82 -3.99 9.95
CA TRP A 220 20.36 -5.34 9.80
C TRP A 220 20.05 -5.95 8.43
N LEU A 221 18.80 -5.83 7.96
CA LEU A 221 18.37 -6.38 6.68
C LEU A 221 19.02 -5.67 5.48
N LEU A 222 19.18 -4.36 5.54
CA LEU A 222 19.71 -3.54 4.45
C LEU A 222 21.24 -3.47 4.45
N SER A 223 21.90 -3.84 5.55
CA SER A 223 23.36 -3.85 5.67
C SER A 223 24.07 -4.72 4.62
N VAL A 224 23.39 -5.74 4.10
CA VAL A 224 23.87 -6.57 2.99
C VAL A 224 24.13 -5.76 1.72
N PHE A 225 23.47 -4.60 1.58
CA PHE A 225 23.57 -3.69 0.45
C PHE A 225 24.44 -2.46 0.72
N ASP A 226 24.96 -2.27 1.93
CA ASP A 226 25.87 -1.17 2.27
C ASP A 226 27.09 -1.05 1.34
N PRO A 227 27.70 -2.17 0.85
CA PRO A 227 28.80 -2.08 -0.11
C PRO A 227 28.38 -1.49 -1.47
N PHE A 228 27.07 -1.43 -1.77
CA PHE A 228 26.51 -0.99 -3.06
C PHE A 228 25.39 0.05 -2.88
N PRO A 229 25.70 1.30 -2.50
CA PRO A 229 24.68 2.32 -2.16
C PRO A 229 23.68 2.63 -3.29
N ARG A 230 24.13 2.60 -4.55
CA ARG A 230 23.25 2.80 -5.71
C ARG A 230 22.21 1.68 -5.85
N MET A 231 22.60 0.45 -5.52
CA MET A 231 21.72 -0.71 -5.57
C MET A 231 20.72 -0.69 -4.40
N GLN A 232 21.16 -0.29 -3.20
CA GLN A 232 20.29 -0.12 -2.04
C GLN A 232 19.14 0.84 -2.34
N VAL A 233 19.44 2.03 -2.88
CA VAL A 233 18.41 3.03 -3.23
C VAL A 233 17.44 2.49 -4.28
N PHE A 234 17.94 1.83 -5.34
CA PHE A 234 17.10 1.22 -6.37
C PHE A 234 16.20 0.12 -5.81
N MET A 235 16.72 -0.76 -4.96
CA MET A 235 15.95 -1.84 -4.35
C MET A 235 14.83 -1.28 -3.46
N VAL A 236 15.15 -0.32 -2.58
CA VAL A 236 14.21 0.26 -1.63
C VAL A 236 13.14 1.13 -2.30
N THR A 237 13.48 1.85 -3.37
CA THR A 237 12.58 2.84 -4.00
C THR A 237 11.79 2.27 -5.18
N PHE A 238 12.28 1.22 -5.84
CA PHE A 238 11.63 0.65 -7.02
C PHE A 238 11.20 -0.80 -6.83
N VAL A 239 12.11 -1.68 -6.41
CA VAL A 239 11.84 -3.13 -6.31
C VAL A 239 10.91 -3.45 -5.15
N THR A 240 11.21 -2.98 -3.95
CA THR A 240 10.39 -3.19 -2.76
C THR A 240 8.97 -2.65 -2.96
N PRO A 241 8.76 -1.40 -3.42
CA PRO A 241 7.41 -0.89 -3.62
C PRO A 241 6.68 -1.62 -4.74
N LEU A 242 7.37 -2.11 -5.77
CA LEU A 242 6.75 -2.89 -6.84
C LEU A 242 6.16 -4.18 -6.28
N VAL A 243 6.95 -4.92 -5.49
CA VAL A 243 6.51 -6.20 -4.90
C VAL A 243 5.43 -5.96 -3.85
N MET A 244 5.68 -5.06 -2.89
CA MET A 244 4.77 -4.83 -1.76
C MET A 244 3.46 -4.20 -2.21
N ASN A 245 3.45 -3.21 -3.09
CA ASN A 245 2.20 -2.60 -3.58
C ASN A 245 1.42 -3.57 -4.47
N SER A 246 2.09 -4.42 -5.26
CA SER A 246 1.40 -5.48 -6.03
C SER A 246 0.73 -6.48 -5.09
N LEU A 247 1.43 -6.90 -4.04
CA LEU A 247 0.87 -7.77 -3.01
C LEU A 247 -0.32 -7.10 -2.32
N GLN A 248 -0.16 -5.82 -1.93
CA GLN A 248 -1.21 -5.04 -1.30
C GLN A 248 -2.47 -4.96 -2.17
N TYR A 249 -2.34 -4.65 -3.47
CA TYR A 249 -3.50 -4.62 -4.37
C TYR A 249 -4.18 -5.98 -4.51
N VAL A 250 -3.41 -7.06 -4.66
CA VAL A 250 -3.99 -8.41 -4.75
C VAL A 250 -4.75 -8.78 -3.46
N LEU A 251 -4.17 -8.48 -2.29
CA LEU A 251 -4.79 -8.77 -1.00
C LEU A 251 -6.04 -7.92 -0.75
N ILE A 252 -5.97 -6.61 -1.03
CA ILE A 252 -7.12 -5.71 -0.90
C ILE A 252 -8.22 -6.11 -1.88
N ASP A 253 -7.88 -6.45 -3.12
CA ASP A 253 -8.85 -6.93 -4.09
C ASP A 253 -9.56 -8.20 -3.60
N ASN A 254 -8.85 -9.13 -2.92
CA ASN A 254 -9.50 -10.28 -2.26
C ASN A 254 -10.44 -9.88 -1.11
N ILE A 255 -10.14 -8.81 -0.37
CA ILE A 255 -10.97 -8.32 0.74
C ILE A 255 -12.26 -7.68 0.20
N ILE A 256 -12.17 -6.87 -0.86
CA ILE A 256 -13.30 -6.12 -1.39
C ILE A 256 -14.16 -6.92 -2.38
N GLN A 257 -13.63 -8.01 -2.94
CA GLN A 257 -14.31 -8.86 -3.91
C GLN A 257 -15.52 -9.57 -3.29
N SER A 258 -16.62 -9.61 -4.04
CA SER A 258 -17.84 -10.31 -3.61
C SER A 258 -17.63 -11.84 -3.58
N PRO A 259 -18.21 -12.56 -2.59
CA PRO A 259 -18.09 -14.01 -2.51
C PRO A 259 -18.68 -14.75 -3.72
N GLU A 260 -19.60 -14.14 -4.47
CA GLU A 260 -20.26 -14.74 -5.65
C GLU A 260 -19.28 -15.19 -6.75
N TYR A 261 -18.09 -14.58 -6.82
CA TYR A 261 -17.09 -14.90 -7.85
C TYR A 261 -16.10 -15.99 -7.43
N LYS A 262 -16.15 -16.47 -6.18
CA LYS A 262 -15.27 -17.54 -5.70
C LYS A 262 -15.81 -18.93 -6.02
N LYS A 263 -17.12 -19.08 -6.19
CA LYS A 263 -17.75 -20.38 -6.45
C LYS A 263 -17.58 -20.79 -7.92
N PRO A 264 -17.36 -22.09 -8.20
CA PRO A 264 -17.57 -22.63 -9.53
C PRO A 264 -19.03 -22.38 -9.92
N LYS A 265 -19.31 -21.67 -11.03
CA LYS A 265 -20.65 -21.76 -11.62
C LYS A 265 -20.91 -23.21 -11.95
N ALA A 266 -21.93 -23.79 -11.34
CA ALA A 266 -22.50 -25.03 -11.86
C ALA A 266 -22.80 -24.78 -13.35
N ILE A 267 -22.16 -25.57 -14.20
CA ILE A 267 -22.42 -25.55 -15.65
C ILE A 267 -23.93 -25.69 -15.80
N GLY A 268 -24.54 -24.69 -16.45
CA GLY A 268 -25.97 -24.68 -16.69
C GLY A 268 -26.36 -25.99 -17.36
N ILE A 269 -27.16 -26.80 -16.68
CA ILE A 269 -27.92 -27.84 -17.33
C ILE A 269 -28.93 -27.08 -18.21
N PRO A 270 -28.90 -27.23 -19.55
CA PRO A 270 -29.85 -26.57 -20.43
C PRO A 270 -31.27 -27.00 -20.06
N TYR A 271 -32.16 -26.01 -19.88
CA TYR A 271 -33.58 -26.21 -19.59
C TYR A 271 -34.34 -26.49 -20.90
N ASP A 272 -33.87 -27.48 -21.65
CA ASP A 272 -34.42 -27.85 -22.94
C ASP A 272 -33.96 -29.26 -23.33
N MET A 273 -34.57 -30.28 -22.72
CA MET A 273 -35.20 -31.39 -23.44
C MET A 273 -35.84 -32.37 -22.44
N GLU A 274 -37.12 -32.62 -22.64
CA GLU A 274 -37.86 -33.76 -22.12
C GLU A 274 -37.09 -35.08 -22.38
N SER A 275 -37.01 -35.94 -21.36
CA SER A 275 -36.47 -37.32 -21.39
C SER A 275 -34.95 -37.50 -21.58
N SER A 276 -34.21 -37.60 -20.46
CA SER A 276 -33.26 -38.70 -20.24
C SER A 276 -32.82 -38.70 -18.78
N GLU A 277 -33.51 -39.47 -17.94
CA GLU A 277 -32.91 -40.03 -16.72
C GLU A 277 -31.73 -40.92 -17.14
N THR A 278 -30.54 -40.37 -17.35
CA THR A 278 -29.31 -41.19 -17.37
C THR A 278 -28.08 -40.31 -17.15
N LEU A 279 -27.38 -40.61 -16.05
CA LEU A 279 -25.93 -40.44 -15.84
C LEU A 279 -25.45 -39.21 -15.05
N PHE A 280 -25.90 -39.08 -13.80
CA PHE A 280 -25.08 -38.50 -12.70
C PHE A 280 -25.34 -39.28 -11.38
N ASP A 281 -25.20 -40.60 -11.43
CA ASP A 281 -25.33 -41.50 -10.26
C ASP A 281 -24.01 -41.68 -9.52
N ASN A 282 -23.33 -40.59 -9.18
CA ASN A 282 -22.21 -40.64 -8.23
C ASN A 282 -22.57 -39.81 -7.00
N GLU A 283 -22.80 -40.51 -5.88
CA GLU A 283 -23.02 -39.90 -4.56
C GLU A 283 -21.87 -38.95 -4.15
N GLN A 284 -20.67 -39.21 -4.69
CA GLN A 284 -19.48 -38.37 -4.56
C GLN A 284 -19.63 -37.00 -5.26
N ASP A 285 -20.14 -36.98 -6.50
CA ASP A 285 -20.32 -35.76 -7.30
C ASP A 285 -21.44 -34.90 -6.71
N ASN A 286 -22.50 -35.54 -6.19
CA ASN A 286 -23.57 -34.87 -5.45
C ASN A 286 -23.08 -34.30 -4.10
N ALA A 287 -22.17 -34.99 -3.41
CA ALA A 287 -21.57 -34.49 -2.18
C ALA A 287 -20.57 -33.34 -2.42
N GLU A 288 -19.86 -33.34 -3.55
CA GLU A 288 -18.98 -32.25 -3.96
C GLU A 288 -19.77 -31.02 -4.41
N LEU A 289 -20.85 -31.23 -5.17
CA LEU A 289 -21.80 -30.18 -5.55
C LEU A 289 -22.51 -29.60 -4.31
N ALA A 290 -22.92 -30.44 -3.35
CA ALA A 290 -23.50 -29.98 -2.08
C ALA A 290 -22.51 -29.16 -1.24
N ARG A 291 -21.22 -29.53 -1.23
CA ARG A 291 -20.16 -28.72 -0.60
C ARG A 291 -19.90 -27.41 -1.34
N ALA A 292 -19.92 -27.42 -2.67
CA ALA A 292 -19.76 -26.22 -3.49
C ALA A 292 -20.92 -25.22 -3.31
N ASN A 293 -22.11 -25.71 -2.94
CA ASN A 293 -23.30 -24.90 -2.68
C ASN A 293 -23.41 -24.38 -1.24
N LEU A 294 -22.45 -24.65 -0.35
CA LEU A 294 -22.47 -24.07 0.99
C LEU A 294 -22.35 -22.53 0.91
N PRO A 295 -23.12 -21.78 1.71
CA PRO A 295 -23.01 -20.32 1.72
C PRO A 295 -21.63 -19.91 2.24
N GLU A 296 -20.82 -19.30 1.37
CA GLU A 296 -19.52 -18.73 1.74
C GLU A 296 -19.74 -17.24 2.02
N GLU A 297 -19.57 -16.81 3.27
CA GLU A 297 -19.57 -15.39 3.60
C GLU A 297 -18.34 -14.71 2.99
N GLY A 298 -18.52 -13.50 2.47
CA GLY A 298 -17.39 -12.70 2.02
C GLY A 298 -16.47 -12.36 3.19
N LEU A 299 -15.23 -11.95 2.88
CA LEU A 299 -14.20 -11.74 3.91
C LEU A 299 -14.55 -10.62 4.93
N LEU A 300 -15.52 -9.76 4.59
CA LEU A 300 -16.08 -8.74 5.48
C LEU A 300 -17.35 -9.18 6.25
N GLY A 301 -17.72 -10.46 6.22
CA GLY A 301 -18.97 -10.96 6.82
C GLY A 301 -20.22 -10.58 6.02
N GLN A 302 -20.05 -10.36 4.71
CA GLN A 302 -21.16 -10.05 3.82
C GLN A 302 -21.87 -11.34 3.39
N PRO A 303 -23.22 -11.38 3.41
CA PRO A 303 -23.97 -12.55 2.98
C PRO A 303 -23.76 -12.79 1.48
N GLU A 304 -23.88 -14.05 1.08
CA GLU A 304 -23.94 -14.41 -0.32
C GLU A 304 -25.15 -13.72 -0.98
N PRO A 305 -25.00 -13.14 -2.18
CA PRO A 305 -26.14 -12.53 -2.87
C PRO A 305 -27.18 -13.59 -3.23
N GLU A 306 -28.45 -13.26 -3.04
CA GLU A 306 -29.56 -14.08 -3.48
C GLU A 306 -29.60 -14.04 -5.02
N VAL A 307 -29.19 -15.12 -5.67
CA VAL A 307 -29.08 -15.21 -7.13
C VAL A 307 -30.49 -15.19 -7.71
N LEU A 308 -30.94 -14.04 -8.22
CA LEU A 308 -32.09 -13.97 -9.12
C LEU A 308 -31.66 -14.60 -10.46
N GLU A 309 -32.00 -15.88 -10.63
CA GLU A 309 -31.64 -16.80 -11.75
C GLU A 309 -31.85 -16.27 -13.19
N GLY A 310 -32.36 -15.06 -13.41
CA GLY A 310 -32.73 -14.55 -14.73
C GLY A 310 -31.82 -13.48 -15.37
N GLU A 311 -30.94 -12.79 -14.63
CA GLU A 311 -30.26 -11.60 -15.17
C GLU A 311 -28.81 -11.82 -15.62
N PHE A 312 -28.14 -12.88 -15.18
CA PHE A 312 -26.73 -13.10 -15.51
C PHE A 312 -26.49 -13.49 -16.98
N LEU A 313 -27.49 -14.09 -17.64
CA LEU A 313 -27.37 -14.57 -19.02
C LEU A 313 -27.40 -13.47 -20.09
N LYS A 314 -27.57 -12.19 -19.73
CA LYS A 314 -27.65 -11.08 -20.69
C LYS A 314 -26.35 -10.32 -20.93
N GLU A 315 -25.26 -10.60 -20.20
CA GLU A 315 -23.99 -9.84 -20.32
C GLU A 315 -22.73 -10.72 -20.49
N ILE A 316 -22.86 -11.96 -20.99
CA ILE A 316 -21.70 -12.70 -21.55
C ILE A 316 -21.55 -12.35 -23.03
#